data_AF-A0A2M7WBC5-F1
#
_entry.id   AF-A0A2M7WBC5-F1
#
_cell.length_a   1.000
_cell.length_b   1.000
_cell.length_c   1.000
_cell.angle_alpha   90.00
_cell.angle_beta   90.00
_cell.angle_gamma   90.00
#
_symmetry.space_group_name_H-M   'P 1'
#
loop_
_entity.id
_entity.type
_entity.pdbx_description
1 polymer ?
#
loop_
_entity_poly.entity_id
_entity_poly.type
_entity_poly.pdbx_seq_one_letter_code
_entity_poly.pdbx_strand_id
1 'polypeptide(L)'
;MNVARTHDFALILRESNALPDSAQALVEGLGWSDAERVIRLLGGTEIYVPARRPAPDHWLSVAVGHDVAQKLAHLAGGEARFPIPRCHAALLAARDAQIRAAVGEINRDLALRYGLTERRIREIRNRGTPRQVVAPRLW
;
A
#
# COMPACT_ATOMS: atom_id res chain seq x y z
N MET A 1 -15.68 13.48 -0.50
CA MET A 1 -14.81 12.56 0.28
C MET A 1 -15.15 11.15 -0.19
N ASN A 2 -14.30 10.54 -1.02
CA ASN A 2 -14.63 9.30 -1.73
C ASN A 2 -14.18 8.08 -0.89
N VAL A 3 -15.10 7.54 -0.08
CA VAL A 3 -14.88 6.44 0.88
C VAL A 3 -14.37 5.16 0.18
N ALA A 4 -14.62 5.00 -1.13
CA ALA A 4 -14.15 3.86 -1.91
C ALA A 4 -12.62 3.73 -1.97
N ARG A 5 -11.86 4.84 -1.93
CA ARG A 5 -10.39 4.77 -2.00
C ARG A 5 -9.73 4.27 -0.71
N THR A 6 -10.45 4.25 0.42
CA THR A 6 -9.88 3.92 1.73
C THR A 6 -9.83 2.42 1.98
N HIS A 7 -10.81 1.66 1.48
CA HIS A 7 -10.87 0.21 1.71
C HIS A 7 -9.85 -0.55 0.85
N ASP A 8 -9.60 -0.08 -0.38
CA ASP A 8 -8.72 -0.74 -1.33
C ASP A 8 -7.25 -0.74 -0.86
N PHE A 9 -6.77 0.34 -0.23
CA PHE A 9 -5.37 0.44 0.20
C PHE A 9 -5.00 -0.64 1.24
N ALA A 10 -5.87 -0.84 2.24
CA ALA A 10 -5.68 -1.81 3.31
C ALA A 10 -5.57 -3.24 2.78
N LEU A 11 -6.51 -3.60 1.90
CA LEU A 11 -6.57 -4.92 1.27
C LEU A 11 -5.36 -5.14 0.35
N ILE A 12 -5.03 -4.14 -0.47
CA ILE A 12 -3.89 -4.19 -1.39
C ILE A 12 -2.57 -4.34 -0.62
N LEU A 13 -2.35 -3.60 0.46
CA LEU A 13 -1.11 -3.69 1.22
C LEU A 13 -0.95 -5.08 1.86
N ARG A 14 -2.04 -5.62 2.41
CA ARG A 14 -2.05 -6.95 3.06
C ARG A 14 -1.85 -8.10 2.07
N GLU A 15 -2.37 -7.99 0.86
CA GLU A 15 -2.24 -8.99 -0.20
C GLU A 15 -0.90 -8.90 -0.95
N SER A 16 -0.07 -7.90 -0.66
CA SER A 16 1.20 -7.72 -1.35
C SER A 16 2.27 -8.70 -0.82
N ASN A 17 2.65 -9.67 -1.66
CA ASN A 17 3.72 -10.63 -1.38
C ASN A 17 5.15 -10.02 -1.45
N ALA A 18 5.28 -8.72 -1.67
CA ALA A 18 6.58 -8.06 -1.88
C ALA A 18 6.71 -6.75 -1.09
N LEU A 19 6.31 -6.77 0.19
CA LEU A 19 6.58 -5.66 1.09
C LEU A 19 8.09 -5.51 1.31
N PRO A 20 8.65 -4.29 1.23
CA PRO A 20 10.03 -4.04 1.63
C PRO A 20 10.25 -4.40 3.10
N ASP A 21 11.48 -4.80 3.46
CA ASP A 21 11.84 -5.20 4.83
C ASP A 21 11.46 -4.14 5.88
N SER A 22 11.66 -2.86 5.56
CA SER A 22 11.27 -1.76 6.46
C SER A 22 9.75 -1.66 6.68
N ALA A 23 8.94 -2.07 5.71
CA ALA A 23 7.49 -2.12 5.86
C ALA A 23 7.07 -3.36 6.67
N GLN A 24 7.78 -4.49 6.51
CA GLN A 24 7.55 -5.69 7.32
C GLN A 24 7.85 -5.41 8.79
N ALA A 25 8.97 -4.75 9.10
CA ALA A 25 9.32 -4.34 10.46
C ALA A 25 8.24 -3.44 11.11
N LEU A 26 7.64 -2.54 10.33
CA LEU A 26 6.51 -1.74 10.81
C LEU A 26 5.28 -2.59 11.12
N VAL A 27 4.94 -3.54 10.25
CA VAL A 27 3.81 -4.45 10.46
C VAL A 27 4.03 -5.33 11.70
N GLU A 28 5.24 -5.84 11.89
CA GLU A 28 5.61 -6.64 13.06
C GLU A 28 5.54 -5.82 14.36
N GLY A 29 6.05 -4.58 14.34
CA GLY A 29 6.10 -3.74 15.54
C GLY A 29 4.77 -3.06 15.91
N LEU A 30 3.95 -2.67 14.91
CA LEU A 30 2.74 -1.88 15.15
C LEU A 30 1.45 -2.71 14.99
N GLY A 31 1.52 -3.81 14.23
CA GLY A 31 0.38 -4.52 13.67
C GLY A 31 -0.09 -3.92 12.34
N TRP A 32 -0.77 -4.74 11.54
CA TRP A 32 -1.19 -4.39 10.17
C TRP A 32 -1.94 -3.07 10.04
N SER A 33 -3.01 -2.88 10.81
CA SER A 33 -3.88 -1.71 10.69
C SER A 33 -3.16 -0.40 11.00
N ASP A 34 -2.23 -0.43 11.96
CA ASP A 34 -1.49 0.75 12.39
C ASP A 34 -0.31 1.02 11.46
N ALA A 35 0.40 -0.01 11.01
CA ALA A 35 1.43 0.11 9.98
C ALA A 35 0.86 0.67 8.67
N GLU A 36 -0.30 0.18 8.24
CA GLU A 36 -1.01 0.72 7.07
C GLU A 36 -1.33 2.20 7.24
N ARG A 37 -1.85 2.60 8.41
CA ARG A 37 -2.17 4.00 8.72
C ARG A 37 -0.91 4.87 8.62
N VAL A 38 0.21 4.42 9.19
CA VAL A 38 1.50 5.14 9.15
C VAL A 38 2.00 5.28 7.71
N ILE A 39 2.06 4.18 6.96
CA ILE A 39 2.55 4.18 5.57
C ILE A 39 1.67 5.05 4.67
N ARG A 40 0.35 5.01 4.85
CA ARG A 40 -0.59 5.82 4.07
C ARG A 40 -0.44 7.31 4.32
N LEU A 41 -0.21 7.71 5.57
CA LEU A 41 -0.19 9.12 5.96
C LEU A 41 1.20 9.75 5.83
N LEU A 42 2.25 8.98 6.10
CA LEU A 42 3.63 9.47 6.22
C LEU A 42 4.59 8.81 5.21
N GLY A 43 4.10 7.94 4.32
CA GLY A 43 4.91 7.19 3.36
C GLY A 43 5.85 8.07 2.51
N GLY A 44 7.14 7.75 2.58
CA GLY A 44 8.22 8.44 1.86
C GLY A 44 8.59 9.78 2.44
N THR A 45 8.41 9.91 3.74
CA THR A 45 8.99 10.96 4.55
C THR A 45 9.98 10.33 5.53
N GLU A 46 10.87 11.16 6.06
CA GLU A 46 11.65 10.82 7.25
C GLU A 46 11.05 11.58 8.42
N ILE A 47 10.82 10.87 9.52
CA ILE A 47 10.18 11.43 10.69
C ILE A 47 11.10 11.40 11.90
N TYR A 48 10.95 12.41 12.75
CA TYR A 48 11.49 12.37 14.10
C TYR A 48 10.61 11.48 14.98
N VAL A 49 11.21 10.48 15.62
CA VAL A 49 10.51 9.62 16.57
C VAL A 49 11.06 9.88 17.99
N PRO A 50 10.26 10.46 18.89
CA PRO A 50 10.75 10.80 20.22
C PRO A 50 11.10 9.54 21.02
N ALA A 51 12.19 9.60 21.80
CA ALA A 51 12.62 8.51 22.68
C ALA A 51 11.65 8.27 23.85
N ARG A 52 10.84 9.28 24.18
CA ARG A 52 9.80 9.20 25.20
C ARG A 52 8.44 9.12 24.54
N ARG A 53 7.44 8.60 25.26
CA ARG A 53 6.06 8.55 24.79
C ARG A 53 5.61 9.96 24.37
N PRO A 54 5.20 10.16 23.09
CA PRO A 54 4.74 11.46 22.63
C PRO A 54 3.44 11.84 23.34
N ALA A 55 3.29 13.11 23.69
CA ALA A 55 2.03 13.62 24.23
C ALA A 55 0.90 13.56 23.20
N PRO A 56 -0.39 13.59 23.60
CA PRO A 56 -1.52 13.52 22.67
C PRO A 56 -1.55 14.64 21.61
N ASP A 57 -1.04 15.82 21.93
CA ASP A 57 -0.95 17.00 21.08
C ASP A 57 0.33 17.05 20.23
N HIS A 58 1.28 16.14 20.46
CA HIS A 58 2.49 16.02 19.66
C HIS A 58 2.13 15.74 18.20
N TRP A 59 2.87 16.34 17.25
CA TRP A 59 2.56 16.26 15.81
C TRP A 59 2.37 14.82 15.32
N LEU A 60 3.17 13.87 15.82
CA LEU A 60 3.07 12.45 15.47
C LEU A 60 1.75 11.84 15.96
N SER A 61 1.34 12.14 17.21
CA SER A 61 0.06 11.70 17.77
C SER A 61 -1.12 12.28 16.99
N VAL A 62 -1.03 13.54 16.57
CA VAL A 62 -2.04 14.20 15.74
C VAL A 62 -2.11 13.56 14.35
N ALA A 63 -0.96 13.21 13.77
CA ALA A 63 -0.90 12.66 12.43
C ALA A 63 -1.45 11.23 12.34
N VAL A 64 -1.02 10.31 13.22
CA VAL A 64 -1.32 8.87 13.09
C VAL A 64 -2.23 8.33 14.20
N GLY A 65 -2.60 9.17 15.18
CA GLY A 65 -3.30 8.78 16.39
C GLY A 65 -2.33 8.53 17.54
N HIS A 66 -2.75 8.89 18.75
CA HIS A 66 -1.90 8.85 19.95
C HIS A 66 -1.36 7.45 20.26
N ASP A 67 -2.20 6.41 20.18
CA ASP A 67 -1.77 5.03 20.44
C ASP A 67 -0.75 4.54 19.42
N VAL A 68 -0.95 4.89 18.15
CA VAL A 68 0.00 4.54 17.07
C VAL A 68 1.32 5.26 17.25
N ALA A 69 1.28 6.54 17.63
CA ALA A 69 2.48 7.32 17.91
C ALA A 69 3.27 6.74 19.10
N GLN A 70 2.59 6.23 20.14
CA GLN A 70 3.25 5.53 21.24
C GLN A 70 3.90 4.21 20.79
N LYS A 71 3.25 3.43 19.93
CA LYS A 71 3.85 2.21 19.36
C LYS A 71 5.08 2.53 18.50
N LEU A 72 5.02 3.59 17.68
CA LEU A 72 6.18 4.06 16.91
C LEU A 72 7.33 4.47 17.82
N ALA A 73 7.06 5.21 18.90
CA ALA A 73 8.07 5.59 19.87
C ALA A 73 8.69 4.39 20.59
N HIS A 74 7.95 3.29 20.75
CA HIS A 74 8.52 2.04 21.27
C HIS A 74 9.42 1.34 20.25
N LEU A 75 9.03 1.34 18.98
CA LEU A 75 9.77 0.67 17.90
C LEU A 75 11.07 1.39 17.53
N ALA A 76 11.02 2.72 17.41
CA ALA A 76 12.10 3.54 16.83
C ALA A 76 12.46 4.77 17.69
N GLY A 77 12.15 4.73 18.98
CA GLY A 77 12.35 5.85 19.90
C GLY A 77 13.80 6.33 19.95
N GLY A 78 14.00 7.63 19.74
CA GLY A 78 15.32 8.26 19.78
C GLY A 78 15.96 8.43 18.41
N GLU A 79 15.33 7.92 17.35
CA GLU A 79 15.77 8.17 15.99
C GLU A 79 15.38 9.57 15.51
N ALA A 80 16.41 10.36 15.16
CA ALA A 80 16.22 11.70 14.63
C ALA A 80 15.60 11.71 13.22
N ARG A 81 15.83 10.64 12.45
CA ARG A 81 15.41 10.47 11.05
C ARG A 81 15.03 9.02 10.78
N PHE A 82 13.85 8.63 11.20
CA PHE A 82 13.31 7.30 10.90
C PHE A 82 12.57 7.32 9.54
N PRO A 83 13.00 6.57 8.53
CA PRO A 83 12.39 6.58 7.21
C PRO A 83 11.10 5.76 7.16
N ILE A 84 10.00 6.35 6.66
CA ILE A 84 8.75 5.62 6.43
C ILE A 84 8.69 5.13 4.97
N PRO A 85 8.60 3.83 4.69
CA PRO A 85 8.55 3.31 3.33
C PRO A 85 7.26 3.73 2.61
N ARG A 86 7.35 4.11 1.34
CA ARG A 86 6.17 4.43 0.49
C ARG A 86 5.36 3.21 0.08
N CYS A 87 5.98 2.03 0.06
CA CYS A 87 5.41 0.78 -0.47
C CYS A 87 4.80 0.89 -1.87
N HIS A 88 5.18 1.90 -2.67
CA HIS A 88 4.51 2.20 -3.94
C HIS A 88 4.54 1.03 -4.93
N ALA A 89 5.69 0.38 -5.09
CA ALA A 89 5.81 -0.79 -5.96
C ALA A 89 4.96 -1.98 -5.48
N ALA A 90 5.00 -2.27 -4.17
CA ALA A 90 4.23 -3.33 -3.54
C ALA A 90 2.71 -3.11 -3.69
N LEU A 91 2.26 -1.86 -3.50
CA LEU A 91 0.87 -1.46 -3.67
C LEU A 91 0.41 -1.57 -5.13
N LEU A 92 1.24 -1.13 -6.09
CA LEU A 92 0.94 -1.30 -7.50
C LEU A 92 0.85 -2.78 -7.90
N ALA A 93 1.77 -3.61 -7.41
CA ALA A 93 1.79 -5.04 -7.71
C ALA A 93 0.53 -5.76 -7.19
N ALA A 94 0.11 -5.46 -5.97
CA ALA A 94 -1.10 -6.04 -5.39
C ALA A 94 -2.39 -5.53 -6.07
N ARG A 95 -2.49 -4.24 -6.38
CA ARG A 95 -3.59 -3.70 -7.21
C ARG A 95 -3.66 -4.41 -8.56
N ASP A 96 -2.51 -4.56 -9.23
CA ASP A 96 -2.44 -5.20 -10.54
C ASP A 96 -2.76 -6.70 -10.47
N ALA A 97 -2.52 -7.36 -9.33
CA ALA A 97 -2.96 -8.72 -9.07
C ALA A 97 -4.49 -8.81 -8.91
N GLN A 98 -5.11 -7.91 -8.13
CA GLN A 98 -6.57 -7.87 -7.97
C GLN A 98 -7.29 -7.60 -9.31
N ILE A 99 -6.79 -6.65 -10.11
CA ILE A 99 -7.34 -6.35 -11.45
C ILE A 99 -7.27 -7.58 -12.38
N ARG A 100 -6.22 -8.40 -12.25
CA ARG A 100 -6.07 -9.66 -13.00
C ARG A 100 -6.99 -10.76 -12.48
N ALA A 101 -7.19 -10.84 -11.17
CA ALA A 101 -8.06 -11.82 -10.53
C ALA A 101 -9.56 -11.54 -10.74
N ALA A 102 -9.93 -10.28 -11.02
CA ALA A 102 -11.29 -9.84 -11.33
C ALA A 102 -11.78 -10.32 -12.71
N VAL A 103 -11.78 -11.63 -12.96
CA VAL A 103 -12.24 -12.24 -14.22
C VAL A 103 -13.74 -12.01 -14.40
N GLY A 104 -14.16 -11.63 -15.60
CA GLY A 104 -15.57 -11.37 -15.91
C GLY A 104 -16.05 -9.95 -15.58
N GLU A 105 -15.32 -9.18 -14.77
CA GLU A 105 -15.66 -7.77 -14.51
C GLU A 105 -15.39 -6.87 -15.74
N ILE A 106 -16.26 -5.89 -15.94
CA ILE A 106 -16.19 -4.91 -17.04
C ILE A 106 -15.04 -3.92 -16.78
N ASN A 107 -14.25 -3.63 -17.83
CA ASN A 107 -13.10 -2.73 -17.73
C ASN A 107 -13.47 -1.33 -17.22
N ARG A 108 -14.64 -0.81 -17.62
CA ARG A 108 -15.16 0.49 -17.18
C ARG A 108 -15.36 0.55 -15.66
N ASP A 109 -15.92 -0.51 -15.08
CA ASP A 109 -16.21 -0.55 -13.64
C ASP A 109 -14.91 -0.64 -12.82
N LEU A 110 -13.95 -1.45 -13.29
CA LEU A 110 -12.61 -1.50 -12.70
C LEU A 110 -11.86 -0.18 -12.83
N ALA A 111 -11.98 0.50 -13.99
CA ALA A 111 -11.39 1.80 -14.22
C ALA A 111 -11.93 2.85 -13.23
N LEU A 112 -13.24 2.87 -13.00
CA LEU A 112 -13.87 3.75 -12.03
C LEU A 112 -13.48 3.40 -10.58
N ARG A 113 -13.47 2.11 -10.22
CA ARG A 113 -13.10 1.61 -8.88
C ARG A 113 -11.67 2.04 -8.51
N TYR A 114 -10.71 1.76 -9.39
CA TYR A 114 -9.29 2.00 -9.11
C TYR A 114 -8.79 3.37 -9.57
N GLY A 115 -9.64 4.22 -10.16
CA GLY A 115 -9.25 5.53 -10.69
C GLY A 115 -8.24 5.44 -11.84
N LEU A 116 -8.39 4.46 -12.72
CA LEU A 116 -7.52 4.20 -13.87
C LEU A 116 -8.27 4.42 -15.19
N THR A 117 -7.55 4.46 -16.30
CA THR A 117 -8.17 4.40 -17.63
C THR A 117 -8.46 2.95 -18.01
N GLU A 118 -9.50 2.72 -18.83
CA GLU A 118 -9.77 1.39 -19.37
C GLU A 118 -8.58 0.83 -20.18
N ARG A 119 -7.81 1.71 -20.84
CA ARG A 119 -6.54 1.34 -21.46
C ARG A 119 -5.58 0.71 -20.44
N ARG A 120 -5.39 1.37 -19.29
CA ARG A 120 -4.48 0.88 -18.25
C ARG A 120 -4.95 -0.45 -17.66
N ILE A 121 -6.26 -0.62 -17.45
CA ILE A 121 -6.86 -1.90 -17.03
C ILE A 121 -6.52 -3.02 -18.02
N ARG A 122 -6.70 -2.78 -19.33
CA ARG A 122 -6.34 -3.75 -20.38
C ARG A 122 -4.85 -4.09 -20.38
N GLU A 123 -3.97 -3.09 -20.24
CA GLU A 123 -2.53 -3.32 -20.15
C GLU A 123 -2.16 -4.22 -18.95
N ILE A 124 -2.75 -3.98 -17.78
CA ILE A 124 -2.51 -4.77 -16.56
C ILE A 124 -2.97 -6.22 -16.76
N ARG A 125 -4.18 -6.43 -17.29
CA ARG A 125 -4.70 -7.78 -17.60
C ARG A 125 -3.80 -8.51 -18.60
N ASN A 126 -3.36 -7.84 -19.66
CA ASN A 126 -2.53 -8.43 -20.71
C ASN A 126 -1.10 -8.77 -20.25
N ARG A 127 -0.51 -8.01 -19.31
CA ARG A 127 0.85 -8.29 -18.78
C ARG A 127 0.97 -9.63 -18.05
N GLY A 128 -0.13 -10.19 -17.55
CA GLY A 128 -0.16 -11.49 -16.86
C GLY A 128 -0.58 -12.67 -17.74
N THR A 129 -1.03 -12.42 -18.97
CA THR A 129 -1.50 -13.48 -19.87
C THR A 129 -0.33 -13.88 -20.77
N PRO A 130 0.16 -15.15 -20.75
CA PRO A 130 1.14 -15.60 -21.72
C PRO A 130 0.57 -15.32 -23.11
N ARG A 131 1.32 -14.60 -23.95
CA ARG A 131 0.92 -14.37 -25.34
C ARG A 131 0.80 -15.76 -25.97
N GLN A 132 -0.43 -16.24 -26.18
CA GLN A 132 -0.61 -17.45 -26.97
C GLN A 132 -0.07 -17.14 -28.36
N VAL A 133 1.10 -17.71 -28.67
CA VAL A 133 1.64 -17.73 -30.01
C VAL A 133 0.73 -18.69 -30.76
N VAL A 134 -0.25 -18.13 -31.47
CA VAL A 134 -1.03 -18.90 -32.43
C VAL A 134 -0.04 -19.35 -33.50
N ALA A 135 0.28 -20.63 -33.52
CA ALA A 135 1.18 -21.20 -34.51
C ALA A 135 0.64 -20.85 -35.91
N PRO A 136 1.49 -20.39 -36.84
CA PRO A 136 1.03 -20.12 -38.20
C PRO A 136 0.46 -21.40 -38.78
N ARG A 137 -0.76 -21.34 -39.33
CA ARG A 137 -1.28 -22.42 -40.16
C ARG A 137 -0.42 -22.45 -41.41
N LEU A 138 0.52 -23.40 -41.45
CA LEU A 138 1.20 -23.78 -42.68
C LEU A 138 0.14 -24.35 -43.61
N TRP A 139 -0.10 -23.67 -44.71
CA TRP A 139 -0.86 -24.16 -45.86
C TRP A 139 0.10 -24.79 -46.85
#